data_AF-A0A6P2B3G1-F1
#
_entry.id   AF-A0A6P2B3G1-F1
#
_cell.length_a   1.000
_cell.length_b   1.000
_cell.length_c   1.000
_cell.angle_alpha   90.00
_cell.angle_beta   90.00
_cell.angle_gamma   90.00
#
_symmetry.space_group_name_H-M   'P 1'
#
loop_
_entity.id
_entity.type
_entity.pdbx_description
1 polymer ?
#
loop_
_entity_poly.entity_id
_entity_poly.type
_entity_poly.pdbx_seq_one_letter_code
_entity_poly.pdbx_strand_id
1 'polypeptide(L)'
;MSKKKYQSPTLADVVYAYLGLHRKRARQKDYQALETQFQKALVRVREPEEVRAALRLDTARMLPVQMKSPLYERLLVLEGRSQTLLWEYAQIMYEFGEEFKPYADKLWQEAKSFDQPEG
;
A
#
# COMPACT_ATOMS: atom_id res chain seq x y z
N MET A 1 29.06 27.75 -1.28
CA MET A 1 28.51 26.57 -0.57
C MET A 1 27.17 26.21 -1.21
N SER A 2 27.10 25.15 -2.02
CA SER A 2 25.84 24.70 -2.59
C SER A 2 24.94 24.13 -1.49
N LYS A 3 23.83 24.80 -1.18
CA LYS A 3 22.78 24.24 -0.33
C LYS A 3 22.30 22.95 -1.00
N LYS A 4 22.57 21.78 -0.42
CA LYS A 4 21.95 20.52 -0.85
C LYS A 4 20.44 20.75 -0.85
N LYS A 5 19.80 20.74 -2.02
CA LYS A 5 18.35 20.84 -2.13
C LYS A 5 17.76 19.66 -1.35
N TYR A 6 17.01 19.94 -0.30
CA TYR A 6 16.29 18.89 0.42
C TYR A 6 15.27 18.29 -0.53
N GLN A 7 15.45 17.03 -0.91
CA GLN A 7 14.48 16.27 -1.69
C GLN A 7 13.52 15.59 -0.72
N SER A 8 12.22 15.74 -0.95
CA SER A 8 11.23 15.00 -0.17
C SER A 8 11.43 13.50 -0.39
N PRO A 9 11.32 12.66 0.65
CA PRO A 9 11.44 11.21 0.49
C PRO A 9 10.38 10.68 -0.46
N THR A 10 10.74 9.68 -1.26
CA THR A 10 9.81 8.96 -2.12
C THR A 10 8.93 8.02 -1.30
N LEU A 11 7.86 7.50 -1.89
CA LEU A 11 7.01 6.51 -1.22
C LEU A 11 7.80 5.26 -0.80
N ALA A 12 8.68 4.77 -1.67
CA ALA A 12 9.54 3.62 -1.39
C ALA A 12 10.53 3.90 -0.25
N ASP A 13 11.11 5.11 -0.19
CA ASP A 13 12.02 5.49 0.91
C ASP A 13 11.31 5.41 2.26
N VAL A 14 10.06 5.88 2.34
CA VAL A 14 9.28 5.85 3.59
C VAL A 14 8.92 4.41 3.97
N VAL A 15 8.49 3.59 3.02
CA VAL A 15 8.20 2.16 3.26
C VAL A 15 9.44 1.41 3.74
N TYR A 16 10.57 1.62 3.07
CA TYR A 16 11.84 1.01 3.48
C TYR A 16 12.23 1.42 4.91
N ALA A 17 12.10 2.72 5.23
CA ALA A 17 12.37 3.21 6.57
C ALA A 17 11.44 2.58 7.62
N TYR A 18 10.15 2.41 7.31
CA TYR A 18 9.17 1.78 8.19
C TYR A 18 9.55 0.33 8.49
N LEU A 19 9.83 -0.45 7.44
CA LEU A 19 10.24 -1.85 7.57
C LEU A 19 11.54 -1.99 8.38
N GLY A 20 12.45 -1.01 8.26
CA GLY A 20 13.68 -0.94 9.05
C GLY A 20 13.46 -0.72 10.56
N LEU A 21 12.30 -0.23 11.00
CA LEU A 21 11.98 -0.07 12.42
C LEU A 21 11.83 -1.41 13.14
N HIS A 22 11.35 -2.46 12.46
CA HIS A 22 11.21 -3.80 13.06
C HIS A 22 12.55 -4.42 13.49
N ARG A 23 13.66 -3.95 12.91
CA ARG A 23 15.02 -4.38 13.28
C ARG A 23 15.63 -3.55 14.41
N LYS A 24 14.88 -2.59 14.95
CA LYS A 24 15.33 -1.62 15.95
C LYS A 24 14.38 -1.64 17.14
N ARG A 25 14.85 -1.12 18.29
CA ARG A 25 13.99 -0.84 19.43
C ARG A 25 13.25 0.49 19.25
N ALA A 26 12.49 0.59 18.15
CA ALA A 26 11.73 1.78 17.78
C ALA A 26 10.54 1.99 18.72
N ARG A 27 10.16 3.25 18.94
CA ARG A 27 8.98 3.61 19.75
C ARG A 27 7.76 3.73 18.84
N GLN A 28 6.56 3.61 19.41
CA GLN A 28 5.30 3.83 18.66
C GLN A 28 5.28 5.15 17.89
N LYS A 29 5.87 6.21 18.47
CA LYS A 29 5.97 7.52 17.84
C LYS A 29 6.77 7.50 16.52
N ASP A 30 7.76 6.63 16.40
CA ASP A 30 8.58 6.51 15.18
C ASP A 30 7.76 5.92 14.04
N TYR A 31 6.95 4.89 14.33
CA TYR A 31 5.99 4.30 13.40
C TYR A 31 4.97 5.35 12.93
N GLN A 32 4.33 6.07 13.86
CA GLN A 32 3.35 7.11 13.55
C GLN A 32 3.93 8.25 12.69
N ALA A 33 5.18 8.64 12.95
CA ALA A 33 5.86 9.65 12.16
C ALA A 33 6.06 9.19 10.71
N LEU A 34 6.44 7.93 10.50
CA LEU A 34 6.59 7.36 9.15
C LEU A 34 5.25 7.13 8.47
N GLU A 35 4.21 6.70 9.18
CA GLU A 35 2.84 6.61 8.64
C GLU A 35 2.34 7.97 8.14
N THR A 36 2.62 9.05 8.89
CA THR A 36 2.28 10.42 8.47
C THR A 36 3.05 10.84 7.21
N GLN A 37 4.34 10.49 7.12
CA GLN A 37 5.14 10.78 5.92
C GLN A 37 4.67 9.95 4.73
N PHE A 38 4.27 8.70 4.97
CA PHE A 38 3.76 7.78 3.97
C PHE A 38 2.49 8.33 3.33
N GLN A 39 1.52 8.79 4.13
CA GLN A 39 0.30 9.40 3.61
C GLN A 39 0.60 10.62 2.73
N LYS A 40 1.55 11.47 3.15
CA LYS A 40 1.98 12.65 2.37
C LYS A 40 2.68 12.26 1.07
N ALA A 41 3.51 11.22 1.08
CA ALA A 41 4.18 10.71 -0.10
C ALA A 41 3.19 10.08 -1.08
N LEU A 42 2.27 9.25 -0.58
CA LEU A 42 1.27 8.53 -1.37
C LEU A 42 0.38 9.47 -2.19
N VAL A 43 -0.06 10.59 -1.61
CA VAL A 43 -0.89 11.59 -2.33
C VAL A 43 -0.17 12.21 -3.53
N ARG A 44 1.17 12.22 -3.54
CA ARG A 44 1.97 12.82 -4.61
C ARG A 44 2.28 11.84 -5.74
N VAL A 45 2.17 10.54 -5.49
CA VAL A 45 2.48 9.49 -6.47
C VAL A 45 1.58 9.63 -7.68
N ARG A 46 2.18 9.70 -8.88
CA ARG A 46 1.44 9.80 -10.15
C ARG A 46 1.53 8.54 -10.98
N GLU A 47 2.63 7.81 -10.84
CA GLU A 47 2.86 6.59 -11.59
C GLU A 47 2.57 5.35 -10.73
N PRO A 48 1.82 4.37 -11.23
CA PRO A 48 1.51 3.16 -10.48
C PRO A 48 2.76 2.34 -10.12
N GLU A 49 3.82 2.42 -10.91
CA GLU A 49 5.11 1.76 -10.68
C GLU A 49 5.74 2.18 -9.35
N GLU A 50 5.55 3.42 -8.90
CA GLU A 50 6.03 3.87 -7.59
C GLU A 50 5.32 3.14 -6.45
N VAL A 51 4.02 2.90 -6.60
CA VAL A 51 3.21 2.14 -5.63
C VAL A 51 3.61 0.66 -5.64
N ARG A 52 3.78 0.06 -6.83
CA ARG A 52 4.24 -1.33 -6.96
C ARG A 52 5.66 -1.50 -6.41
N ALA A 53 6.56 -0.54 -6.61
CA ALA A 53 7.89 -0.57 -6.03
C ALA A 53 7.83 -0.57 -4.49
N ALA A 54 6.97 0.26 -3.90
CA ALA A 54 6.76 0.27 -2.45
C ALA A 54 6.18 -1.07 -1.94
N LEU A 55 5.20 -1.66 -2.62
CA LEU A 55 4.65 -2.98 -2.26
C LEU A 55 5.71 -4.09 -2.32
N ARG A 56 6.59 -4.09 -3.33
CA ARG A 56 7.66 -5.09 -3.49
C ARG A 56 8.70 -5.08 -2.36
N LEU A 57 8.81 -3.98 -1.61
CA LEU A 57 9.71 -3.92 -0.45
C LEU A 57 9.21 -4.83 0.69
N ASP A 58 7.91 -5.08 0.78
CA ASP A 58 7.30 -5.84 1.88
C ASP A 58 7.38 -7.36 1.68
N THR A 59 8.59 -7.84 1.42
CA THR A 59 8.88 -9.26 1.18
C THR A 59 8.54 -10.17 2.37
N ALA A 60 8.66 -9.64 3.59
CA ALA A 60 8.35 -10.35 4.83
C ALA A 60 6.91 -10.15 5.32
N ARG A 61 6.06 -9.47 4.54
CA ARG A 61 4.66 -9.18 4.87
C ARG A 61 4.47 -8.47 6.22
N MET A 62 5.35 -7.52 6.53
CA MET A 62 5.33 -6.75 7.78
C MET A 62 4.65 -5.38 7.65
N LEU A 63 4.30 -4.93 6.45
CA LEU A 63 3.55 -3.68 6.33
C LEU A 63 2.16 -3.83 6.94
N PRO A 64 1.75 -2.89 7.80
CA PRO A 64 0.44 -2.94 8.43
C PRO A 64 -0.65 -2.57 7.43
N VAL A 65 -1.90 -2.90 7.77
CA VAL A 65 -3.07 -2.60 6.92
C VAL A 65 -3.19 -1.11 6.63
N GLN A 66 -2.83 -0.24 7.58
CA GLN A 66 -2.84 1.23 7.45
C GLN A 66 -1.90 1.75 6.36
N MET A 67 -0.95 0.92 5.89
CA MET A 67 -0.08 1.23 4.76
C MET A 67 -0.43 0.40 3.53
N LYS A 68 -0.68 -0.91 3.66
CA LYS A 68 -1.01 -1.75 2.50
C LYS A 68 -2.31 -1.35 1.82
N SER A 69 -3.39 -1.18 2.59
CA SER A 69 -4.70 -0.86 2.00
C SER A 69 -4.64 0.43 1.15
N PRO A 70 -4.08 1.55 1.66
CA PRO A 70 -3.92 2.75 0.84
C PRO A 70 -3.05 2.59 -0.41
N LEU A 71 -2.05 1.70 -0.41
CA LEU A 71 -1.27 1.39 -1.63
C LEU A 71 -2.18 0.74 -2.69
N TYR A 72 -2.97 -0.25 -2.31
CA TYR A 72 -3.89 -0.91 -3.24
C TYR A 72 -5.01 0.04 -3.72
N GLU A 73 -5.59 0.86 -2.84
CA GLU A 73 -6.53 1.91 -3.25
C GLU A 73 -5.91 2.86 -4.27
N ARG A 74 -4.63 3.24 -4.05
CA ARG A 74 -3.94 4.11 -5.00
C ARG A 74 -3.72 3.42 -6.34
N LEU A 75 -3.39 2.13 -6.37
CA LEU A 75 -3.29 1.36 -7.62
C LEU A 75 -4.64 1.30 -8.35
N LEU A 76 -5.74 1.04 -7.65
CA LEU A 76 -7.07 1.00 -8.26
C LEU A 76 -7.43 2.33 -8.94
N VAL A 77 -6.99 3.45 -8.36
CA VAL A 77 -7.18 4.79 -8.94
C VAL A 77 -6.27 5.04 -10.15
N LEU A 78 -5.03 4.57 -10.13
CA LEU A 78 -4.03 4.86 -11.17
C LEU A 78 -4.12 3.91 -12.37
N GLU A 79 -4.27 2.61 -12.13
CA GLU A 79 -4.33 1.56 -13.17
C GLU A 79 -5.78 1.25 -13.59
N GLY A 80 -6.76 1.74 -12.83
CA GLY A 80 -8.15 1.34 -12.94
C GLY A 80 -8.43 0.04 -12.18
N ARG A 81 -9.72 -0.27 -12.07
CA ARG A 81 -10.20 -1.47 -11.39
C ARG A 81 -10.13 -2.63 -12.38
N SER A 82 -9.44 -3.70 -12.01
CA SER A 82 -9.34 -4.94 -12.79
C SER A 82 -9.55 -6.13 -11.89
N GLN A 83 -10.00 -7.25 -12.46
CA GLN A 83 -10.19 -8.50 -11.74
C GLN A 83 -8.94 -8.90 -10.94
N THR A 84 -7.78 -8.89 -11.59
CA THR A 84 -6.50 -9.27 -10.98
C THR A 84 -6.17 -8.38 -9.79
N LEU A 85 -6.26 -7.06 -9.94
CA LEU A 85 -5.90 -6.12 -8.87
C LEU A 85 -6.88 -6.20 -7.69
N LEU A 86 -8.17 -6.37 -7.97
CA LEU A 86 -9.20 -6.56 -6.93
C LEU A 86 -9.00 -7.87 -6.17
N TRP A 87 -8.64 -8.97 -6.84
CA TRP A 87 -8.31 -10.23 -6.18
C TRP A 87 -7.05 -10.14 -5.34
N GLU A 88 -5.96 -9.56 -5.86
CA GLU A 88 -4.74 -9.31 -5.09
C GLU A 88 -5.07 -8.54 -3.81
N TYR A 89 -5.87 -7.48 -3.93
CA TYR A 89 -6.24 -6.67 -2.78
C TYR A 89 -7.14 -7.41 -1.79
N ALA A 90 -8.14 -8.16 -2.27
CA ALA A 90 -9.01 -8.98 -1.44
C ALA A 90 -8.19 -10.02 -0.64
N GLN A 91 -7.24 -10.70 -1.29
CA GLN A 91 -6.33 -11.65 -0.63
C GLN A 91 -5.55 -10.98 0.49
N ILE A 92 -4.97 -9.81 0.24
CA ILE A 92 -4.25 -9.05 1.27
C ILE A 92 -5.17 -8.69 2.45
N MET A 93 -6.43 -8.31 2.20
CA MET A 93 -7.39 -8.03 3.27
C MET A 93 -7.74 -9.29 4.08
N TYR A 94 -7.92 -10.45 3.44
CA TYR A 94 -8.10 -11.71 4.14
C TYR A 94 -6.89 -12.09 5.03
N GLU A 95 -5.67 -11.78 4.57
CA GLU A 95 -4.45 -12.06 5.34
C GLU A 95 -4.31 -11.22 6.61
N PHE A 96 -4.94 -10.05 6.68
CA PHE A 96 -4.85 -9.18 7.86
C PHE A 96 -5.74 -9.64 9.02
N GLY A 97 -6.85 -10.32 8.76
CA GLY A 97 -7.73 -10.83 9.81
C GLY A 97 -9.21 -10.87 9.43
N GLU A 98 -9.99 -11.54 10.28
CA GLU A 98 -11.44 -11.72 10.09
C GLU A 98 -12.21 -10.39 10.09
N GLU A 99 -11.70 -9.37 10.78
CA GLU A 99 -12.30 -8.04 10.81
C GLU A 99 -12.34 -7.35 9.44
N PHE A 100 -11.42 -7.71 8.53
CA PHE A 100 -11.37 -7.20 7.16
C PHE A 100 -12.13 -8.07 6.17
N LYS A 101 -12.59 -9.25 6.59
CA LYS A 101 -13.33 -10.20 5.73
C LYS A 101 -14.51 -9.55 5.01
N PRO A 102 -15.38 -8.73 5.65
CA PRO A 102 -16.50 -8.12 4.93
C PRO A 102 -16.06 -7.17 3.81
N TYR A 103 -14.89 -6.55 3.95
CA TYR A 103 -14.33 -5.70 2.90
C TYR A 103 -13.67 -6.53 1.79
N ALA A 104 -12.90 -7.54 2.17
CA ALA A 104 -12.30 -8.51 1.25
C ALA A 104 -13.36 -9.20 0.38
N ASP A 105 -14.48 -9.61 0.98
CA ASP A 105 -15.61 -10.24 0.27
C ASP A 105 -16.18 -9.29 -0.79
N LYS A 106 -16.31 -7.99 -0.50
CA LYS A 106 -16.80 -7.00 -1.49
C LYS A 106 -15.85 -6.89 -2.68
N LEU A 107 -14.55 -6.76 -2.43
CA LEU A 107 -13.52 -6.73 -3.47
C LEU A 107 -13.54 -8.00 -4.31
N TRP A 108 -13.71 -9.15 -3.66
CA TRP A 108 -13.78 -10.46 -4.32
C TRP A 108 -15.01 -10.59 -5.23
N GLN A 109 -16.18 -10.15 -4.77
CA GLN A 109 -17.41 -10.17 -5.58
C GLN A 109 -17.32 -9.20 -6.75
N GLU A 110 -16.74 -8.01 -6.53
CA GLU A 110 -16.49 -7.07 -7.60
C GLU A 110 -15.53 -7.65 -8.65
N ALA A 111 -14.45 -8.32 -8.22
CA ALA A 111 -13.55 -8.99 -9.15
C ALA A 111 -14.27 -10.05 -10.01
N LYS A 112 -15.23 -10.79 -9.43
CA LYS A 112 -16.03 -11.79 -10.17
C LYS A 112 -16.92 -11.18 -11.25
N SER A 113 -17.40 -9.95 -11.08
CA SER A 113 -18.26 -9.34 -12.11
C SER A 113 -17.53 -9.02 -13.41
N PHE A 114 -16.18 -9.00 -13.40
CA PHE A 114 -15.38 -8.85 -14.62
C PHE A 114 -15.27 -10.14 -15.46
N ASP A 115 -15.61 -11.29 -14.89
CA ASP A 115 -15.52 -12.61 -15.55
C ASP A 115 -16.83 -13.02 -16.25
N GLN A 116 -17.91 -12.26 -16.02
CA GLN A 116 -19.20 -12.55 -16.65
C GLN A 116 -19.26 -11.83 -18.00
N PRO A 117 -19.28 -12.55 -19.13
CA PRO A 117 -19.62 -11.92 -20.40
C PRO A 117 -21.02 -11.32 -20.23
N GLU A 118 -21.19 -10.06 -20.63
CA GLU A 118 -22.51 -9.43 -20.68
C GLU A 118 -23.46 -10.38 -21.41
N GLY A 119 -24.50 -10.84 -20.70
CA GLY A 119 -25.54 -11.70 -21.26
C GLY A 119 -26.40 -10.97 -22.26
#